data_AF-A0A2C9CRC8-F1
#
_entry.id   AF-A0A2C9CRC8-F1
#
_cell.length_a   1.000
_cell.length_b   1.000
_cell.length_c   1.000
_cell.angle_alpha   90.00
_cell.angle_beta   90.00
_cell.angle_gamma   90.00
#
_symmetry.space_group_name_H-M   'P 1'
#
loop_
_entity.id
_entity.type
_entity.pdbx_description
1 polymer ?
#
loop_
_entity_poly.entity_id
_entity_poly.type
_entity_poly.pdbx_seq_one_letter_code
_entity_poly.pdbx_strand_id
1 'polypeptide(L)'
;MTEISSPELPRGKWVSMIPTLGVVAALWTFSSWGYYALVDRLELDSGYNDAPFVFAGYYLGWAALTLFLYRAMLTQRLSQAVLSGHVMVLLPMLICFGAFVVFVLPLFPNVSVIRAPEDPPEFMFATAWYYLPKSADILFQQAIVATLIHRAAQLGLGLRAISIAMAIMFGGFHLALALDGFTATYVIRFSIAATAFGLVLPYLYLRMQHGFRWAYGIHWSFYILDAVITHLVLAAPPWAQS
;
A
#
# COMPACT_ATOMS: atom_id res chain seq x y z
N MET A 1 -6.79 45.84 27.34
CA MET A 1 -5.72 45.30 26.48
C MET A 1 -5.81 43.79 26.55
N THR A 2 -6.34 43.18 25.50
CA THR A 2 -6.43 41.72 25.36
C THR A 2 -5.11 41.24 24.78
N GLU A 3 -4.34 40.47 25.53
CA GLU A 3 -3.15 39.79 25.00
C GLU A 3 -3.60 38.84 23.89
N ILE A 4 -3.25 39.18 22.65
CA ILE A 4 -3.33 38.26 21.52
C ILE A 4 -2.15 37.31 21.70
N SER A 5 -2.40 36.16 22.34
CA SER A 5 -1.41 35.09 22.40
C SER A 5 -1.10 34.64 20.98
N SER A 6 0.16 34.83 20.58
CA SER A 6 0.66 34.34 19.31
C SER A 6 0.43 32.83 19.26
N PRO A 7 -0.21 32.28 18.20
CA PRO A 7 -0.44 30.85 18.10
C PRO A 7 0.93 30.16 18.10
N GLU A 8 1.24 29.44 19.18
CA GLU A 8 2.42 28.59 19.23
C GLU A 8 2.38 27.69 18.01
N LEU A 9 3.38 27.83 17.14
CA LEU A 9 3.52 26.98 15.98
C LEU A 9 3.53 25.52 16.48
N PRO A 10 2.83 24.59 15.79
CA PRO A 10 2.62 23.21 16.24
C PRO A 10 3.88 22.33 16.27
N ARG A 11 5.09 22.92 16.35
CA ARG A 11 6.39 22.25 16.35
C ARG A 11 6.46 21.13 17.39
N GLY A 12 5.92 21.32 18.59
CA GLY A 12 5.91 20.27 19.63
C GLY A 12 5.14 19.00 19.23
N LYS A 13 4.07 19.14 18.43
CA LYS A 13 3.25 18.00 17.96
C LYS A 13 3.99 17.16 16.93
N TRP A 14 4.70 17.79 16.00
CA TRP A 14 5.48 17.07 14.98
C TRP A 14 6.71 16.37 15.55
N VAL A 15 7.40 16.98 16.51
CA VAL A 15 8.51 16.32 17.23
C VAL A 15 8.01 15.04 17.92
N SER A 16 6.79 15.08 18.47
CA SER A 16 6.15 13.93 19.12
C SER A 16 5.76 12.79 18.15
N MET A 17 5.84 13.01 16.83
CA MET A 17 5.66 11.96 15.81
C MET A 17 6.95 11.17 15.54
N ILE A 18 8.13 11.69 15.89
CA ILE A 18 9.43 11.08 15.58
C ILE A 18 9.51 9.61 16.00
N PRO A 19 9.10 9.20 17.22
CA PRO A 19 9.17 7.80 17.62
C PRO A 19 8.29 6.89 16.73
N THR A 20 7.09 7.36 16.37
CA THR A 20 6.17 6.61 15.50
C THR A 20 6.73 6.51 14.09
N LEU A 21 7.27 7.61 13.55
CA LEU A 21 7.94 7.61 12.25
C LEU A 21 9.13 6.67 12.23
N GLY A 22 9.94 6.65 13.29
CA GLY A 22 11.10 5.76 13.41
C GLY A 22 10.71 4.28 13.42
N VAL A 23 9.69 3.89 14.19
CA VAL A 23 9.19 2.51 14.20
C VAL A 23 8.57 2.14 12.86
N VAL A 24 7.77 3.01 12.26
CA VAL A 24 7.18 2.77 10.94
C VAL A 24 8.26 2.61 9.87
N ALA A 25 9.28 3.46 9.88
CA ALA A 25 10.43 3.36 8.98
C ALA A 25 11.17 2.03 9.20
N ALA A 26 11.37 1.61 10.45
CA ALA A 26 11.99 0.32 10.75
C ALA A 26 11.14 -0.86 10.23
N LEU A 27 9.83 -0.87 10.50
CA LEU A 27 8.92 -1.90 10.01
C LEU A 27 8.97 -2.00 8.48
N TRP A 28 8.89 -0.86 7.79
CA TRP A 28 9.01 -0.80 6.35
C TRP A 28 10.35 -1.35 5.87
N THR A 29 11.47 -0.77 6.33
CA THR A 29 12.82 -1.14 5.90
C THR A 29 13.12 -2.61 6.15
N PHE A 30 12.84 -3.14 7.34
CA PHE A 30 13.11 -4.54 7.64
C PHE A 30 12.17 -5.48 6.87
N SER A 31 10.92 -5.08 6.62
CA SER A 31 10.01 -5.86 5.79
C SER A 31 10.46 -5.92 4.32
N SER A 32 10.97 -4.81 3.76
CA SER A 32 11.48 -4.76 2.39
C SER A 32 12.81 -5.47 2.26
N TRP A 33 13.73 -5.27 3.20
CA TRP A 33 15.00 -5.98 3.22
C TRP A 33 14.80 -7.49 3.37
N GLY A 34 13.93 -7.90 4.30
CA GLY A 34 13.62 -9.31 4.51
C GLY A 34 12.93 -9.95 3.31
N TYR A 35 12.15 -9.19 2.53
CA TYR A 35 11.58 -9.65 1.27
C TYR A 35 12.69 -10.08 0.31
N TYR A 36 13.61 -9.17 -0.04
CA TYR A 36 14.69 -9.46 -0.97
C TYR A 36 15.65 -10.52 -0.45
N ALA A 37 15.94 -10.54 0.87
CA ALA A 37 16.76 -11.57 1.48
C ALA A 37 16.12 -12.97 1.38
N LEU A 38 14.79 -13.07 1.46
CA LEU A 38 14.06 -14.33 1.27
C LEU A 38 14.03 -14.75 -0.20
N VAL A 39 13.84 -13.81 -1.13
CA VAL A 39 13.91 -14.08 -2.59
C VAL A 39 15.26 -14.67 -2.95
N ASP A 40 16.36 -14.00 -2.56
CA ASP A 40 17.74 -14.43 -2.81
C ASP A 40 18.03 -15.81 -2.18
N ARG A 41 17.68 -15.99 -0.90
CA ARG A 41 17.90 -17.26 -0.17
C ARG A 41 17.16 -18.45 -0.79
N LEU A 42 15.99 -18.21 -1.38
CA LEU A 42 15.16 -19.24 -1.99
C LEU A 42 15.44 -19.39 -3.49
N GLU A 43 16.39 -18.64 -4.04
CA GLU A 43 16.76 -18.64 -5.47
C GLU A 43 15.55 -18.42 -6.39
N LEU A 44 14.69 -17.46 -6.02
CA LEU A 44 13.46 -17.13 -6.76
C LEU A 44 13.72 -15.98 -7.73
N ASP A 45 13.05 -16.00 -8.89
CA ASP A 45 13.09 -14.91 -9.87
C ASP A 45 12.09 -13.80 -9.47
N SER A 46 10.93 -14.19 -8.94
CA SER A 46 9.89 -13.30 -8.42
C SER A 46 9.25 -13.89 -7.18
N GLY A 47 9.48 -13.27 -6.02
CA GLY A 47 8.97 -13.80 -4.76
C GLY A 47 7.46 -13.99 -4.77
N TYR A 48 6.71 -13.01 -5.30
CA TYR A 48 5.25 -13.03 -5.25
C TYR A 48 4.65 -14.06 -6.21
N ASN A 49 5.28 -14.30 -7.36
CA ASN A 49 4.81 -15.29 -8.32
C ASN A 49 5.25 -16.71 -7.95
N ASP A 50 6.51 -16.88 -7.53
CA ASP A 50 7.13 -18.20 -7.38
C ASP A 50 6.80 -18.84 -6.03
N ALA A 51 6.64 -18.04 -4.97
CA ALA A 51 6.33 -18.51 -3.63
C ALA A 51 5.18 -17.73 -2.96
N PRO A 52 3.99 -17.65 -3.60
CA PRO A 52 2.90 -16.74 -3.20
C PRO A 52 2.44 -16.95 -1.75
N PHE A 53 2.38 -18.20 -1.29
CA PHE A 53 1.96 -18.52 0.09
C PHE A 53 3.00 -18.13 1.13
N VAL A 54 4.30 -18.26 0.81
CA VAL A 54 5.40 -17.86 1.69
C VAL A 54 5.34 -16.36 1.92
N PHE A 55 5.26 -15.58 0.85
CA PHE A 55 5.21 -14.13 0.95
C PHE A 55 3.87 -13.62 1.51
N ALA A 56 2.76 -14.33 1.29
CA ALA A 56 1.51 -14.00 1.96
C ALA A 56 1.63 -14.16 3.48
N GLY A 57 2.19 -15.29 3.95
CA GLY A 57 2.48 -15.51 5.37
C GLY A 57 3.45 -14.46 5.93
N TYR A 58 4.48 -14.11 5.17
CA TYR A 58 5.46 -13.08 5.52
C TYR A 58 4.81 -11.72 5.80
N TYR A 59 4.02 -11.19 4.86
CA TYR A 59 3.38 -9.89 5.05
C TYR A 59 2.22 -9.92 6.05
N LEU A 60 1.50 -11.05 6.19
CA LEU A 60 0.55 -11.23 7.28
C LEU A 60 1.24 -11.17 8.65
N GLY A 61 2.45 -11.73 8.76
CA GLY A 61 3.30 -11.62 9.96
C GLY A 61 3.64 -10.17 10.29
N TRP A 62 4.08 -9.38 9.30
CA TRP A 62 4.36 -7.95 9.47
C TRP A 62 3.13 -7.12 9.79
N ALA A 63 1.98 -7.42 9.17
CA ALA A 63 0.71 -6.80 9.51
C ALA A 63 0.33 -7.09 10.97
N ALA A 64 0.41 -8.36 11.40
CA ALA A 64 0.12 -8.78 12.76
C ALA A 64 1.06 -8.11 13.78
N LEU A 65 2.36 -8.04 13.47
CA LEU A 65 3.34 -7.34 14.30
C LEU A 65 3.00 -5.86 14.45
N THR A 66 2.67 -5.18 13.35
CA THR A 66 2.25 -3.76 13.37
C THR A 66 1.02 -3.56 14.26
N LEU A 67 0.00 -4.40 14.07
CA LEU A 67 -1.21 -4.36 14.88
C LEU A 67 -0.93 -4.63 16.36
N PHE A 68 0.00 -5.53 16.67
CA PHE A 68 0.42 -5.85 18.04
C PHE A 68 1.14 -4.67 18.71
N LEU A 69 2.13 -4.06 18.02
CA LEU A 69 2.90 -2.92 18.53
C LEU A 69 2.02 -1.71 18.82
N TYR A 70 1.02 -1.48 17.97
CA TYR A 70 0.10 -0.34 18.08
C TYR A 70 -1.28 -0.72 18.61
N ARG A 71 -1.41 -1.89 19.25
CA ARG A 71 -2.71 -2.42 19.68
C ARG A 71 -3.47 -1.44 20.54
N ALA A 72 -2.84 -0.81 21.53
CA ALA A 72 -3.52 0.08 22.47
C ALA A 72 -4.15 1.30 21.77
N MET A 73 -3.58 1.73 20.64
CA MET A 73 -4.11 2.82 19.83
C MET A 73 -5.20 2.34 18.88
N LEU A 74 -4.99 1.20 18.22
CA LEU A 74 -5.87 0.71 17.16
C LEU A 74 -7.11 -0.02 17.73
N THR A 75 -6.98 -0.76 18.83
CA THR A 75 -8.07 -1.56 19.42
C THR A 75 -9.13 -0.72 20.12
N GLN A 76 -8.80 0.50 20.57
CA GLN A 76 -9.80 1.45 21.09
C GLN A 76 -10.94 1.74 20.08
N ARG A 77 -10.68 1.49 18.78
CA ARG A 77 -11.64 1.68 17.68
C ARG A 77 -12.19 0.36 17.13
N LEU A 78 -11.67 -0.79 17.55
CA LEU A 78 -12.03 -2.11 17.03
C LEU A 78 -12.84 -2.88 18.08
N SER A 79 -14.16 -2.75 18.03
CA SER A 79 -15.05 -3.69 18.74
C SER A 79 -15.14 -5.00 17.94
N GLN A 80 -15.53 -6.12 18.59
CA GLN A 80 -15.76 -7.38 17.88
C GLN A 80 -16.82 -7.24 16.78
N ALA A 81 -17.86 -6.42 16.99
CA ALA A 81 -18.87 -6.13 15.97
C ALA A 81 -18.27 -5.39 14.76
N VAL A 82 -17.38 -4.43 15.00
CA VAL A 82 -16.68 -3.71 13.93
C VAL A 82 -15.77 -4.68 13.16
N LEU A 83 -14.98 -5.49 13.87
CA LEU A 83 -14.06 -6.47 13.29
C LEU A 83 -14.78 -7.53 12.45
N SER A 84 -15.84 -8.14 12.99
CA SER A 84 -16.67 -9.10 12.25
C SER A 84 -17.30 -8.45 11.02
N GLY A 85 -17.78 -7.21 11.12
CA GLY A 85 -18.23 -6.45 9.97
C GLY A 85 -17.12 -6.20 8.94
N HIS A 86 -15.86 -6.04 9.36
CA HIS A 86 -14.72 -5.90 8.44
C HIS A 86 -14.49 -7.19 7.69
N VAL A 87 -14.47 -8.33 8.39
CA VAL A 87 -14.29 -9.64 7.78
C VAL A 87 -15.42 -9.94 6.79
N MET A 88 -16.67 -9.73 7.18
CA MET A 88 -17.85 -10.03 6.36
C MET A 88 -17.91 -9.23 5.06
N VAL A 89 -17.29 -8.04 5.00
CA VAL A 89 -17.28 -7.19 3.80
C VAL A 89 -15.96 -7.34 3.01
N LEU A 90 -14.83 -7.50 3.69
CA LEU A 90 -13.54 -7.70 3.03
C LEU A 90 -13.50 -9.03 2.29
N LEU A 91 -14.11 -10.08 2.84
CA LEU A 91 -14.14 -11.39 2.19
C LEU A 91 -14.80 -11.34 0.79
N PRO A 92 -16.03 -10.83 0.59
CA PRO A 92 -16.60 -10.73 -0.74
C PRO A 92 -15.83 -9.76 -1.65
N MET A 93 -15.24 -8.68 -1.12
CA MET A 93 -14.37 -7.81 -1.94
C MET A 93 -13.14 -8.58 -2.44
N LEU A 94 -12.46 -9.33 -1.59
CA LEU A 94 -11.32 -10.17 -1.97
C LEU A 94 -11.72 -11.28 -2.93
N ILE A 95 -12.91 -11.86 -2.79
CA ILE A 95 -13.47 -12.82 -3.75
C ILE A 95 -13.68 -12.15 -5.11
N CYS A 96 -14.27 -10.95 -5.16
CA CYS A 96 -14.46 -10.21 -6.40
C CYS A 96 -13.12 -9.85 -7.07
N PHE A 97 -12.15 -9.40 -6.28
CA PHE A 97 -10.80 -9.10 -6.77
C PHE A 97 -10.08 -10.36 -7.27
N GLY A 98 -10.19 -11.47 -6.54
CA GLY A 98 -9.68 -12.78 -6.94
C GLY A 98 -10.33 -13.26 -8.25
N ALA A 99 -11.65 -13.17 -8.35
CA ALA A 99 -12.38 -13.52 -9.56
C ALA A 99 -11.97 -12.64 -10.75
N PHE A 100 -11.75 -11.35 -10.52
CA PHE A 100 -11.23 -10.45 -11.56
C PHE A 100 -9.87 -10.91 -12.07
N VAL A 101 -8.89 -11.16 -11.20
CA VAL A 101 -7.54 -11.54 -11.65
C VAL A 101 -7.47 -12.94 -12.25
N VAL A 102 -8.36 -13.85 -11.85
CA VAL A 102 -8.41 -15.21 -12.40
C VAL A 102 -9.17 -15.28 -13.73
N PHE A 103 -10.29 -14.55 -13.86
CA PHE A 103 -11.20 -14.73 -15.01
C PHE A 103 -11.23 -13.55 -15.98
N VAL A 104 -10.96 -12.33 -15.52
CA VAL A 104 -11.08 -11.12 -16.34
C VAL A 104 -9.73 -10.62 -16.82
N LEU A 105 -8.72 -10.57 -15.96
CA LEU A 105 -7.38 -10.11 -16.32
C LEU A 105 -6.77 -10.91 -17.49
N PRO A 106 -6.90 -12.26 -17.56
CA PRO A 106 -6.38 -13.03 -18.70
C PRO A 106 -7.09 -12.78 -20.03
N LEU A 107 -8.21 -12.05 -20.05
CA LEU A 107 -8.88 -11.65 -21.30
C LEU A 107 -8.18 -10.46 -21.98
N PHE A 108 -7.27 -9.78 -21.27
CA PHE A 108 -6.45 -8.72 -21.86
C PHE A 108 -5.23 -9.31 -22.58
N PRO A 109 -4.67 -8.61 -23.60
CA PRO A 109 -3.47 -9.08 -24.29
C PRO A 109 -2.31 -9.34 -23.33
N ASN A 110 -1.51 -10.37 -23.59
CA ASN A 110 -0.28 -10.63 -22.83
C ASN A 110 0.66 -9.41 -22.88
N VAL A 111 1.39 -9.18 -21.80
CA VAL A 111 2.41 -8.12 -21.76
C VAL A 111 3.62 -8.54 -22.60
N SER A 112 4.06 -7.65 -23.49
CA SER A 112 5.19 -7.87 -24.38
C SER A 112 6.52 -7.75 -23.63
N VAL A 113 7.29 -8.83 -23.58
CA VAL A 113 8.69 -8.81 -23.09
C VAL A 113 9.54 -7.83 -23.89
N ILE A 114 9.27 -7.65 -25.18
CA ILE A 114 10.03 -6.74 -26.07
C ILE A 114 9.75 -5.26 -25.74
N ARG A 115 8.56 -4.94 -25.20
CA ARG A 115 8.18 -3.57 -24.84
C ARG A 115 8.36 -3.26 -23.36
N ALA A 116 8.55 -4.30 -22.54
CA ALA A 116 8.88 -4.15 -21.14
C ALA A 116 10.28 -3.50 -20.99
N PRO A 117 10.52 -2.73 -19.91
CA PRO A 117 11.86 -2.28 -19.59
C PRO A 117 12.79 -3.47 -19.27
N GLU A 118 14.10 -3.25 -19.32
CA GLU A 118 15.12 -4.30 -19.09
C GLU A 118 14.98 -4.98 -17.72
N ASP A 119 14.60 -4.21 -16.70
CA ASP A 119 14.29 -4.70 -15.35
C ASP A 119 12.81 -4.40 -15.03
N PRO A 120 11.88 -5.27 -15.48
CA PRO A 120 10.47 -5.02 -15.29
C PRO A 120 10.06 -5.27 -13.84
N PRO A 121 9.24 -4.39 -13.26
CA PRO A 121 8.71 -4.63 -11.92
C PRO A 121 7.89 -5.92 -11.91
N GLU A 122 8.00 -6.73 -10.85
CA GLU A 122 7.37 -8.06 -10.77
C GLU A 122 5.87 -8.07 -11.11
N PHE A 123 5.14 -6.99 -10.76
CA PHE A 123 3.70 -6.92 -11.03
C PHE A 123 3.37 -6.83 -12.52
N MET A 124 4.33 -6.43 -13.38
CA MET A 124 4.14 -6.31 -14.83
C MET A 124 3.84 -7.66 -15.48
N PHE A 125 4.36 -8.74 -14.90
CA PHE A 125 4.12 -10.12 -15.32
C PHE A 125 3.40 -10.91 -14.21
N ALA A 126 2.55 -10.23 -13.44
CA ALA A 126 1.81 -10.83 -12.34
C ALA A 126 0.89 -11.97 -12.83
N THR A 127 1.06 -13.15 -12.22
CA THR A 127 0.06 -14.22 -12.30
C THR A 127 -1.12 -13.93 -11.37
N ALA A 128 -2.22 -14.69 -11.48
CA ALA A 128 -3.31 -14.57 -10.50
C ALA A 128 -2.81 -14.81 -9.05
N TRP A 129 -1.79 -15.67 -8.86
CA TRP A 129 -1.23 -15.97 -7.56
C TRP A 129 -0.42 -14.82 -6.95
N TYR A 130 0.18 -13.95 -7.76
CA TYR A 130 0.85 -12.71 -7.32
C TYR A 130 -0.02 -11.88 -6.37
N TYR A 131 -1.32 -11.86 -6.63
CA TYR A 131 -2.26 -11.01 -5.90
C TYR A 131 -2.58 -11.52 -4.49
N LEU A 132 -2.23 -12.77 -4.15
CA LEU A 132 -2.36 -13.30 -2.81
C LEU A 132 -1.38 -12.63 -1.82
N PRO A 133 -0.04 -12.72 -2.00
CA PRO A 133 0.89 -11.97 -1.17
C PRO A 133 0.68 -10.47 -1.30
N LYS A 134 0.25 -9.97 -2.47
CA LYS A 134 -0.05 -8.55 -2.62
C LYS A 134 -1.18 -8.07 -1.73
N SER A 135 -2.21 -8.88 -1.55
CA SER A 135 -3.33 -8.58 -0.65
C SER A 135 -2.87 -8.48 0.81
N ALA A 136 -1.91 -9.32 1.21
CA ALA A 136 -1.29 -9.27 2.54
C ALA A 136 -0.33 -8.08 2.71
N ASP A 137 0.47 -7.77 1.69
CA ASP A 137 1.33 -6.58 1.63
C ASP A 137 0.49 -5.30 1.78
N ILE A 138 -0.58 -5.14 1.00
CA ILE A 138 -1.50 -4.00 1.13
C ILE A 138 -2.07 -3.92 2.56
N LEU A 139 -2.40 -5.05 3.18
CA LEU A 139 -2.90 -5.08 4.56
C LEU A 139 -1.84 -4.52 5.54
N PHE A 140 -0.60 -4.97 5.42
CA PHE A 140 0.53 -4.48 6.21
C PHE A 140 0.74 -2.97 6.00
N GLN A 141 0.74 -2.51 4.74
CA GLN A 141 0.85 -1.09 4.41
C GLN A 141 -0.30 -0.29 5.04
N GLN A 142 -1.54 -0.76 4.94
CA GLN A 142 -2.69 -0.10 5.58
C GLN A 142 -2.58 -0.04 7.10
N ALA A 143 -2.01 -1.07 7.76
CA ALA A 143 -1.80 -1.05 9.21
C ALA A 143 -0.79 0.03 9.64
N ILE A 144 0.31 0.19 8.91
CA ILE A 144 1.30 1.26 9.14
C ILE A 144 0.67 2.64 8.91
N VAL A 145 -0.12 2.77 7.85
CA VAL A 145 -0.76 4.04 7.46
C VAL A 145 -1.80 4.48 8.47
N ALA A 146 -2.67 3.56 8.88
CA ALA A 146 -3.63 3.78 9.95
C ALA A 146 -2.91 4.24 11.22
N THR A 147 -1.75 3.63 11.53
CA THR A 147 -0.92 4.00 12.67
C THR A 147 -0.46 5.46 12.59
N LEU A 148 0.12 5.89 11.46
CA LEU A 148 0.58 7.26 11.27
C LEU A 148 -0.57 8.26 11.41
N ILE A 149 -1.70 8.00 10.75
CA ILE A 149 -2.85 8.90 10.71
C ILE A 149 -3.49 9.04 12.09
N HIS A 150 -3.76 7.91 12.77
CA HIS A 150 -4.40 7.94 14.08
C HIS A 150 -3.48 8.54 15.13
N ARG A 151 -2.17 8.26 15.08
CA ARG A 151 -1.21 8.89 16.00
C ARG A 151 -1.17 10.40 15.81
N ALA A 152 -1.07 10.86 14.57
CA ALA A 152 -1.09 12.28 14.25
C ALA A 152 -2.38 12.96 14.75
N ALA A 153 -3.52 12.30 14.57
CA ALA A 153 -4.80 12.78 15.08
C ALA A 153 -4.88 12.83 16.61
N GLN A 154 -4.33 11.83 17.31
CA GLN A 154 -4.24 11.81 18.79
C GLN A 154 -3.37 12.94 19.34
N LEU A 155 -2.33 13.36 18.61
CA LEU A 155 -1.52 14.54 18.92
C LEU A 155 -2.22 15.86 18.59
N GLY A 156 -3.46 15.80 18.09
CA GLY A 156 -4.24 16.97 17.72
C GLY A 156 -3.73 17.70 16.48
N LEU A 157 -3.11 16.98 15.54
CA LEU A 157 -2.83 17.50 14.20
C LEU A 157 -4.14 17.56 13.40
N GLY A 158 -4.36 18.68 12.70
CA GLY A 158 -5.57 18.86 11.88
C GLY A 158 -5.56 18.00 10.63
N LEU A 159 -6.75 17.63 10.13
CA LEU A 159 -6.92 16.76 8.96
C LEU A 159 -6.11 17.21 7.73
N ARG A 160 -6.09 18.52 7.44
CA ARG A 160 -5.32 19.10 6.32
C ARG A 160 -3.83 18.85 6.47
N ALA A 161 -3.29 19.05 7.68
CA ALA A 161 -1.87 18.85 7.95
C ALA A 161 -1.47 17.38 7.80
N ILE A 162 -2.30 16.47 8.31
CA ILE A 162 -2.10 15.02 8.14
C ILE A 162 -2.16 14.66 6.65
N SER A 163 -3.14 15.16 5.90
CA SER A 163 -3.32 14.89 4.46
C SER A 163 -2.13 15.35 3.63
N ILE A 164 -1.63 16.55 3.87
CA ILE A 164 -0.43 17.07 3.18
C ILE A 164 0.79 16.22 3.53
N ALA A 165 1.00 15.90 4.80
CA ALA A 165 2.13 15.07 5.22
C ALA A 165 2.09 13.67 4.60
N MET A 166 0.92 13.02 4.61
CA MET A 166 0.73 11.70 4.00
C MET A 166 0.94 11.74 2.48
N ALA A 167 0.45 12.78 1.79
CA ALA A 167 0.66 12.98 0.36
C ALA A 167 2.14 13.14 -0.01
N ILE A 168 2.88 13.94 0.77
CA ILE A 168 4.32 14.13 0.59
C ILE A 168 5.06 12.83 0.84
N MET A 169 4.76 12.13 1.95
CA MET A 169 5.40 10.86 2.26
C MET A 169 5.15 9.83 1.15
N PHE A 170 3.88 9.62 0.77
CA PHE A 170 3.52 8.61 -0.22
C PHE A 170 4.11 8.92 -1.59
N GLY A 171 3.94 10.14 -2.09
CA GLY A 171 4.54 10.56 -3.35
C GLY A 171 6.05 10.48 -3.33
N GLY A 172 6.67 10.99 -2.26
CA GLY A 172 8.12 11.00 -2.08
C GLY A 172 8.72 9.60 -2.04
N PHE A 173 8.08 8.64 -1.36
CA PHE A 173 8.52 7.25 -1.37
C PHE A 173 8.44 6.63 -2.77
N HIS A 174 7.39 6.92 -3.53
CA HIS A 174 7.26 6.38 -4.89
C HIS A 174 8.18 7.07 -5.90
N LEU A 175 8.64 8.29 -5.65
CA LEU A 175 9.70 8.90 -6.44
C LEU A 175 11.03 8.15 -6.28
N ALA A 176 11.25 7.46 -5.16
CA ALA A 176 12.45 6.65 -4.95
C ALA A 176 12.55 5.48 -5.93
N LEU A 177 11.44 5.06 -6.55
CA LEU A 177 11.43 4.08 -7.65
C LEU A 177 12.29 4.50 -8.83
N ALA A 178 12.56 5.80 -9.01
CA ALA A 178 13.51 6.26 -10.03
C ALA A 178 14.95 5.78 -9.77
N LEU A 179 15.27 5.43 -8.52
CA LEU A 179 16.59 4.91 -8.13
C LEU A 179 16.73 3.41 -8.43
N ASP A 180 15.61 2.71 -8.62
CA ASP A 180 15.54 1.28 -8.91
C ASP A 180 15.49 0.99 -10.43
N GLY A 181 15.85 1.98 -11.27
CA GLY A 181 15.93 1.80 -12.73
C GLY A 181 14.59 1.80 -13.47
N PHE A 182 13.47 2.04 -12.79
CA PHE A 182 12.16 2.08 -13.44
C PHE A 182 12.01 3.25 -14.43
N THR A 183 11.17 3.04 -15.46
CA THR A 183 10.89 4.07 -16.48
C THR A 183 10.25 5.32 -15.90
N ALA A 184 10.54 6.49 -16.47
CA ALA A 184 9.97 7.77 -16.02
C ALA A 184 8.43 7.76 -16.03
N THR A 185 7.80 7.18 -17.06
CA THR A 185 6.34 7.06 -17.16
C THR A 185 5.75 6.26 -16.00
N TYR A 186 6.41 5.15 -15.63
CA TYR A 186 5.99 4.32 -14.50
C TYR A 186 6.10 5.08 -13.18
N VAL A 187 7.27 5.69 -12.92
CA VAL A 187 7.52 6.46 -11.68
C VAL A 187 6.52 7.61 -11.54
N ILE A 188 6.26 8.37 -12.61
CA ILE A 188 5.31 9.49 -12.60
C ILE A 188 3.90 9.00 -12.27
N ARG A 189 3.43 7.94 -12.95
CA ARG A 189 2.07 7.39 -12.75
C ARG A 189 1.88 6.93 -11.31
N PHE A 190 2.81 6.14 -10.78
CA PHE A 190 2.75 5.64 -9.41
C PHE A 190 2.87 6.76 -8.38
N SER A 191 3.76 7.73 -8.60
CA SER A 191 3.91 8.87 -7.68
C SER A 191 2.65 9.72 -7.61
N ILE A 192 2.02 10.03 -8.75
CA ILE A 192 0.76 10.79 -8.78
C ILE A 192 -0.35 10.01 -8.06
N ALA A 193 -0.50 8.72 -8.36
CA ALA A 193 -1.51 7.88 -7.72
C ALA A 193 -1.28 7.79 -6.20
N ALA A 194 -0.03 7.57 -5.77
CA ALA A 194 0.34 7.51 -4.36
C ALA A 194 0.13 8.85 -3.64
N THR A 195 0.49 9.99 -4.26
CA THR A 195 0.21 11.32 -3.70
C THR A 195 -1.28 11.56 -3.53
N ALA A 196 -2.08 11.27 -4.56
CA ALA A 196 -3.54 11.41 -4.51
C ALA A 196 -4.15 10.51 -3.43
N PHE A 197 -3.68 9.27 -3.33
CA PHE A 197 -4.12 8.34 -2.29
C PHE A 197 -3.74 8.85 -0.89
N GLY A 198 -2.49 9.31 -0.71
CA GLY A 198 -1.99 9.93 0.52
C GLY A 198 -2.81 11.14 0.98
N LEU A 199 -3.29 11.97 0.04
CA LEU A 199 -4.19 13.09 0.35
C LEU A 199 -5.55 12.62 0.89
N VAL A 200 -6.09 11.53 0.35
CA VAL A 200 -7.45 11.06 0.65
C VAL A 200 -7.49 10.20 1.92
N LEU A 201 -6.41 9.46 2.21
CA LEU A 201 -6.34 8.49 3.30
C LEU A 201 -6.78 9.05 4.67
N PRO A 202 -6.30 10.22 5.14
CA PRO A 202 -6.72 10.74 6.44
C PRO A 202 -8.21 11.02 6.55
N TYR A 203 -8.86 11.41 5.44
CA TYR A 203 -10.30 11.58 5.42
C TYR A 203 -11.01 10.22 5.56
N LEU A 204 -10.58 9.20 4.82
CA LEU A 204 -11.15 7.85 4.93
C LEU A 204 -11.06 7.35 6.38
N TYR A 205 -9.87 7.39 6.97
CA TYR A 205 -9.62 6.86 8.32
C TYR A 205 -10.30 7.65 9.45
N LEU A 206 -10.39 8.97 9.35
CA LEU A 206 -10.87 9.81 10.45
C LEU A 206 -12.34 10.25 10.32
N ARG A 207 -12.91 10.21 9.11
CA ARG A 207 -14.26 10.76 8.85
C ARG A 207 -15.26 9.76 8.28
N MET A 208 -14.81 8.68 7.65
CA MET A 208 -15.72 7.67 7.11
C MET A 208 -15.92 6.51 8.08
N GLN A 209 -17.16 6.03 8.16
CA GLN A 209 -17.41 4.74 8.79
C GLN A 209 -16.69 3.66 7.98
N HIS A 210 -15.94 2.81 8.69
CA HIS A 210 -15.15 1.74 8.11
C HIS A 210 -14.03 2.22 7.16
N GLY A 211 -13.41 3.37 7.44
CA GLY A 211 -12.32 3.95 6.66
C GLY A 211 -11.24 2.98 6.18
N PHE A 212 -10.85 2.02 7.03
CA PHE A 212 -9.88 0.97 6.67
C PHE A 212 -10.34 0.14 5.44
N ARG A 213 -11.63 -0.20 5.33
CA ARG A 213 -12.16 -0.99 4.19
C ARG A 213 -12.05 -0.21 2.90
N TRP A 214 -12.44 1.07 2.95
CA TRP A 214 -12.37 1.96 1.79
C TRP A 214 -10.93 2.17 1.34
N ALA A 215 -10.02 2.41 2.28
CA ALA A 215 -8.59 2.56 1.99
C ALA A 215 -8.03 1.29 1.35
N TYR A 216 -8.30 0.11 1.94
CA TYR A 216 -7.87 -1.18 1.40
C TYR A 216 -8.42 -1.42 -0.02
N GLY A 217 -9.73 -1.22 -0.22
CA GLY A 217 -10.38 -1.45 -1.50
C GLY A 217 -9.90 -0.49 -2.60
N ILE A 218 -9.70 0.79 -2.28
CA ILE A 218 -9.15 1.78 -3.23
C ILE A 218 -7.73 1.40 -3.62
N HIS A 219 -6.89 0.99 -2.66
CA HIS A 219 -5.53 0.56 -2.95
C HIS A 219 -5.51 -0.68 -3.86
N TRP A 220 -6.34 -1.68 -3.57
CA TRP A 220 -6.48 -2.86 -4.43
C TRP A 220 -6.96 -2.48 -5.84
N SER A 221 -7.94 -1.59 -5.92
CA SER A 221 -8.49 -1.09 -7.20
C SER A 221 -7.44 -0.38 -8.05
N PHE A 222 -6.47 0.31 -7.42
CA PHE A 222 -5.33 0.87 -8.13
C PHE A 222 -4.51 -0.23 -8.82
N TYR A 223 -4.22 -1.35 -8.15
CA TYR A 223 -3.48 -2.46 -8.79
C TYR A 223 -4.25 -3.13 -9.92
N ILE A 224 -5.57 -3.22 -9.82
CA ILE A 224 -6.42 -3.67 -10.95
C ILE A 224 -6.26 -2.73 -12.14
N LEU A 225 -6.45 -1.43 -11.89
CA LEU A 225 -6.39 -0.41 -12.93
C LEU A 225 -5.00 -0.40 -13.57
N ASP A 226 -3.95 -0.48 -12.77
CA ASP A 226 -2.57 -0.48 -13.24
C ASP A 226 -2.23 -1.71 -14.07
N ALA A 227 -2.69 -2.90 -13.66
CA ALA A 227 -2.55 -4.13 -14.44
C ALA A 227 -3.25 -4.01 -15.79
N VAL A 228 -4.52 -3.57 -15.81
CA VAL A 228 -5.27 -3.36 -17.06
C VAL A 228 -4.55 -2.37 -17.98
N ILE A 229 -4.10 -1.23 -17.46
CA ILE A 229 -3.36 -0.24 -18.25
C ILE A 229 -2.06 -0.86 -18.78
N THR A 230 -1.35 -1.63 -17.98
CA THR A 230 -0.09 -2.28 -18.36
C THR A 230 -0.31 -3.28 -19.49
N HIS A 231 -1.31 -4.16 -19.39
CA HIS A 231 -1.67 -5.08 -20.46
C HIS A 231 -2.09 -4.38 -21.76
N LEU A 232 -2.79 -3.24 -21.67
CA LEU A 232 -3.21 -2.49 -22.85
C LEU A 232 -2.06 -1.70 -23.52
N VAL A 233 -1.24 -1.03 -22.71
CA VAL A 233 -0.13 -0.19 -23.22
C VAL A 233 1.03 -1.04 -23.72
N LEU A 234 1.34 -2.13 -23.00
CA LEU A 234 2.46 -3.02 -23.33
C LEU A 234 2.00 -4.30 -24.04
N ALA A 235 0.80 -4.30 -24.62
CA ALA A 235 0.25 -5.46 -25.33
C ALA A 235 1.25 -6.07 -26.32
N ALA A 236 1.43 -7.40 -26.23
CA ALA A 236 2.17 -8.19 -27.19
C ALA A 236 1.53 -8.04 -28.58
N PRO A 237 2.34 -7.82 -29.63
CA PRO A 237 1.81 -7.81 -30.98
C PRO A 237 1.16 -9.17 -31.28
N PRO A 238 0.17 -9.25 -32.20
CA PRO A 238 -0.60 -10.47 -32.45
C PRO A 238 0.25 -11.72 -32.73
N TRP A 239 1.46 -11.55 -33.26
CA TRP A 239 2.39 -12.62 -33.59
C TRP A 239 3.24 -13.12 -32.40
N ALA A 240 3.22 -12.44 -31.25
CA ALA A 240 4.03 -12.74 -30.06
C ALA A 240 3.18 -13.05 -28.82
N GLN A 241 1.92 -13.49 -28.99
CA GLN A 241 0.99 -13.73 -27.88
C GLN A 241 1.15 -15.11 -27.21
N SER A 242 2.06 -15.96 -27.71
CA SER A 242 2.32 -17.31 -27.20
C SER A 242 3.17 -17.33 -25.94
#